data_AF-A0A135WJN5-F1
#
_entry.id   AF-A0A135WJN5-F1
#
_cell.length_a   1.000
_cell.length_b   1.000
_cell.length_c   1.000
_cell.angle_alpha   90.00
_cell.angle_beta   90.00
_cell.angle_gamma   90.00
#
_symmetry.space_group_name_H-M   'P 1'
#
loop_
_entity.id
_entity.type
_entity.pdbx_description
1 polymer ?
#
loop_
_entity_poly.entity_id
_entity_poly.type
_entity_poly.pdbx_seq_one_letter_code
_entity_poly.pdbx_strand_id
1 'polypeptide(L)'
;MKRILLIVFALLSVAILAGCDKDEVSEPSAQERILGKWKFISLVTETTKPSQPSQVNTEYGAEGSYFDFRTDGNLYYSFEDDEEAQTETYSIENETVLRIGGEACTIKELTSQKLVFELVIVNPANTRKQTFNLSR
;
A
#
# COMPACT_ATOMS: atom_id res chain seq x y z
N MET A 1 -9.57 -63.97 52.91
CA MET A 1 -8.65 -62.82 52.77
C MET A 1 -7.84 -63.05 51.50
N LYS A 2 -7.78 -62.26 50.43
CA LYS A 2 -8.19 -60.90 50.03
C LYS A 2 -8.46 -61.02 48.49
N ARG A 3 -9.69 -60.85 48.00
CA ARG A 3 -10.20 -59.65 47.29
C ARG A 3 -9.14 -58.81 46.57
N ILE A 4 -9.49 -58.42 45.34
CA ILE A 4 -8.93 -57.34 44.50
C ILE A 4 -7.93 -57.85 43.46
N LEU A 5 -8.48 -58.44 42.39
CA LEU A 5 -7.84 -58.59 41.10
C LEU A 5 -8.30 -57.40 40.23
N LEU A 6 -7.35 -56.53 39.86
CA LEU A 6 -7.34 -55.72 38.64
C LEU A 6 -8.46 -54.68 38.44
N ILE A 7 -8.45 -53.62 39.26
CA ILE A 7 -8.89 -52.28 38.83
C ILE A 7 -7.63 -51.51 38.41
N VAL A 8 -7.17 -51.73 37.17
CA VAL A 8 -6.17 -50.87 36.51
C VAL A 8 -6.61 -50.70 35.05
N PHE A 9 -7.77 -50.07 34.89
CA PHE A 9 -8.25 -49.53 33.61
C PHE A 9 -8.59 -48.06 33.83
N ALA A 10 -7.66 -47.30 34.43
CA ALA A 10 -7.68 -45.86 34.39
C ALA A 10 -6.99 -45.46 33.08
N LEU A 11 -7.80 -45.43 32.02
CA LEU A 11 -7.44 -44.91 30.72
C LEU A 11 -6.70 -43.59 30.87
N LEU A 12 -5.44 -43.63 30.44
CA LEU A 12 -4.61 -42.48 30.14
C LEU A 12 -5.37 -41.61 29.12
N SER A 13 -6.11 -40.63 29.64
CA SER A 13 -6.78 -39.61 28.85
C SER A 13 -5.70 -38.60 28.45
N VAL A 14 -4.89 -38.96 27.45
CA VAL A 14 -4.00 -38.00 26.79
C VAL A 14 -4.91 -37.04 26.04
N ALA A 15 -5.25 -35.93 26.69
CA ALA A 15 -5.79 -34.77 26.01
C ALA A 15 -4.72 -34.28 25.04
N ILE A 16 -4.86 -34.67 23.77
CA ILE A 16 -4.18 -34.01 22.67
C ILE A 16 -4.85 -32.63 22.63
N LEU A 17 -4.24 -31.67 23.34
CA LEU A 17 -4.50 -30.26 23.11
C LEU A 17 -4.15 -30.05 21.64
N ALA A 18 -5.18 -29.99 20.80
CA ALA A 18 -5.07 -29.38 19.50
C ALA A 18 -4.48 -27.98 19.74
N GLY A 19 -3.20 -27.82 19.47
CA GLY A 19 -2.60 -26.53 19.26
C GLY A 19 -3.32 -25.93 18.07
N CYS A 20 -4.41 -25.21 18.33
CA CYS A 20 -4.79 -24.12 17.45
C CYS A 20 -3.59 -23.17 17.47
N ASP A 21 -2.67 -23.34 16.52
CA ASP A 21 -2.00 -22.18 15.96
C ASP A 21 -3.14 -21.27 15.51
N LYS A 22 -3.45 -20.29 16.35
CA LYS A 22 -4.06 -19.08 15.86
C LYS A 22 -3.01 -18.49 14.95
N ASP A 23 -3.08 -18.86 13.68
CA ASP A 23 -2.53 -18.04 12.62
C ASP A 23 -3.13 -16.65 12.87
N GLU A 24 -2.35 -15.79 13.53
CA GLU A 24 -2.63 -14.37 13.52
C GLU A 24 -2.62 -14.02 12.03
N VAL A 25 -3.80 -13.76 11.48
CA VAL A 25 -3.93 -13.25 10.12
C VAL A 25 -3.24 -11.89 10.15
N SER A 26 -1.94 -11.89 9.90
CA SER A 26 -1.15 -10.67 9.78
C SER A 26 -1.76 -9.85 8.66
N GLU A 27 -2.02 -8.57 8.91
CA GLU A 27 -2.49 -7.69 7.86
C GLU A 27 -1.50 -7.75 6.68
N PRO A 28 -1.99 -7.79 5.43
CA PRO A 28 -1.12 -7.81 4.27
C PRO A 28 -0.20 -6.58 4.28
N SER A 29 1.07 -6.78 3.92
CA SER A 29 2.06 -5.72 3.83
C SER A 29 1.63 -4.64 2.83
N ALA A 30 2.19 -3.43 2.92
CA ALA A 30 1.96 -2.39 1.91
C ALA A 30 2.28 -2.86 0.48
N GLN A 31 3.32 -3.70 0.33
CA GLN A 31 3.70 -4.32 -0.95
C GLN A 31 2.57 -5.18 -1.53
N GLU A 32 1.82 -5.89 -0.70
CA GLU A 32 0.68 -6.69 -1.13
C GLU A 32 -0.57 -5.82 -1.34
N ARG A 33 -0.82 -4.86 -0.44
CA ARG A 33 -2.01 -4.00 -0.47
C ARG A 33 -2.05 -3.04 -1.66
N ILE A 34 -0.89 -2.58 -2.14
CA ILE A 34 -0.81 -1.62 -3.25
C ILE A 34 -1.13 -2.25 -4.62
N LEU A 35 -1.08 -3.58 -4.74
CA LEU A 35 -1.16 -4.26 -6.03
C LEU A 35 -2.48 -4.05 -6.78
N GLY A 36 -2.33 -3.96 -8.10
CA GLY A 36 -3.40 -3.86 -9.08
C GLY A 36 -3.69 -2.43 -9.52
N LYS A 37 -4.81 -2.29 -10.24
CA LYS A 37 -5.23 -1.05 -10.87
C LYS A 37 -5.99 -0.15 -9.89
N TRP A 38 -5.61 1.12 -9.89
CA TRP A 38 -6.18 2.23 -9.15
C TRP A 38 -6.60 3.32 -10.13
N LYS A 39 -7.81 3.82 -10.00
CA LYS A 39 -8.29 5.00 -10.73
C LYS A 39 -7.56 6.23 -10.22
N PHE A 40 -7.04 7.05 -11.13
CA PHE A 40 -6.50 8.36 -10.79
C PHE A 40 -7.65 9.34 -10.53
N ILE A 41 -7.69 9.92 -9.34
CA ILE A 41 -8.74 10.87 -8.93
C ILE A 41 -8.25 12.29 -9.07
N SER A 42 -7.10 12.60 -8.48
CA SER A 42 -6.51 13.93 -8.61
C SER A 42 -5.04 13.97 -8.21
N LEU A 43 -4.37 15.01 -8.70
CA LEU A 43 -3.08 15.48 -8.24
C LEU A 43 -3.24 16.87 -7.63
N VAL A 44 -2.90 17.01 -6.35
CA VAL A 44 -2.83 18.31 -5.68
C VAL A 44 -1.37 18.75 -5.64
N THR A 45 -1.07 19.88 -6.27
CA THR A 45 0.28 20.47 -6.26
C THR A 45 0.28 21.73 -5.41
N GLU A 46 1.00 21.70 -4.29
CA GLU A 46 1.32 22.89 -3.48
C GLU A 46 2.73 23.37 -3.84
N THR A 47 2.84 24.64 -4.26
CA THR A 47 4.12 25.31 -4.56
C THR A 47 4.38 26.41 -3.54
N THR A 48 5.48 26.30 -2.81
CA THR A 48 5.95 27.32 -1.86
C THR A 48 7.18 28.01 -2.43
N LYS A 49 7.16 29.34 -2.47
CA LYS A 49 8.28 30.20 -2.90
C LYS A 49 8.70 31.12 -1.75
N PRO A 50 9.98 31.50 -1.63
CA PRO A 50 10.43 32.46 -0.62
C PRO A 50 9.62 33.76 -0.70
N SER A 51 9.15 34.24 0.45
CA SER A 51 8.43 35.52 0.58
C SER A 51 7.13 35.65 -0.23
N GLN A 52 6.55 34.52 -0.67
CA GLN A 52 5.25 34.48 -1.33
C GLN A 52 4.32 33.49 -0.62
N PRO A 53 3.00 33.72 -0.63
CA PRO A 53 2.05 32.71 -0.15
C PRO A 53 2.15 31.43 -0.99
N SER A 54 1.91 30.27 -0.37
CA SER A 54 1.81 29.00 -1.10
C SER A 54 0.69 29.08 -2.15
N GLN A 55 0.96 28.50 -3.32
CA GLN A 55 -0.03 28.33 -4.38
C GLN A 55 -0.45 26.87 -4.42
N VAL A 56 -1.75 26.60 -4.50
CA VAL A 56 -2.30 25.24 -4.60
C VAL A 56 -3.07 25.11 -5.90
N ASN A 57 -2.72 24.09 -6.68
CA ASN A 57 -3.47 23.66 -7.87
C ASN A 57 -3.99 22.24 -7.68
N THR A 58 -5.14 21.93 -8.26
CA THR A 58 -5.68 20.56 -8.28
C THR A 58 -6.04 20.19 -9.71
N GLU A 59 -5.43 19.11 -10.19
CA GLU A 59 -5.70 18.50 -11.48
C GLU A 59 -6.50 17.22 -11.23
N TYR A 60 -7.64 17.07 -11.90
CA TYR A 60 -8.51 15.90 -11.74
C TYR A 60 -8.22 14.89 -12.84
N GLY A 61 -8.27 13.60 -12.51
CA GLY A 61 -8.11 12.54 -13.49
C GLY A 61 -9.29 12.48 -14.46
N ALA A 62 -8.98 12.33 -15.74
CA ALA A 62 -9.98 12.05 -16.76
C ALA A 62 -10.55 10.62 -16.61
N GLU A 63 -11.64 10.34 -17.31
CA GLU A 63 -12.17 8.99 -17.38
C GLU A 63 -11.12 8.03 -17.94
N GLY A 64 -11.01 6.84 -17.35
CA GLY A 64 -10.00 5.86 -17.74
C GLY A 64 -8.59 6.09 -17.20
N SER A 65 -8.25 7.26 -16.63
CA SER A 65 -6.91 7.50 -16.08
C SER A 65 -6.62 6.58 -14.89
N TYR A 66 -5.43 5.96 -14.84
CA TYR A 66 -5.11 4.93 -13.85
C TYR A 66 -3.63 4.81 -13.51
N PHE A 67 -3.36 4.13 -12.39
CA PHE A 67 -2.08 3.57 -11.96
C PHE A 67 -2.26 2.07 -11.73
N ASP A 68 -1.42 1.21 -12.30
CA ASP A 68 -1.49 -0.25 -12.19
C ASP A 68 -0.15 -0.78 -11.68
N PHE A 69 -0.11 -1.07 -10.38
CA PHE A 69 1.06 -1.60 -9.68
C PHE A 69 1.11 -3.11 -9.83
N ARG A 70 2.13 -3.63 -10.51
CA ARG A 70 2.22 -5.06 -10.83
C ARG A 70 3.35 -5.77 -10.09
N THR A 71 3.19 -7.07 -9.91
CA THR A 71 4.16 -7.95 -9.23
C THR A 71 5.50 -8.06 -9.95
N ASP A 72 5.61 -7.57 -11.19
CA ASP A 72 6.86 -7.48 -11.95
C ASP A 72 7.75 -6.30 -11.51
N GLY A 73 7.30 -5.48 -10.56
CA GLY A 73 8.02 -4.28 -10.10
C GLY A 73 7.81 -3.07 -11.00
N ASN A 74 6.87 -3.13 -11.95
CA ASN A 74 6.54 -2.01 -12.83
C ASN A 74 5.17 -1.41 -12.47
N LEU A 75 5.14 -0.09 -12.52
CA LEU A 75 3.94 0.73 -12.47
C LEU A 75 3.60 1.11 -13.91
N TYR A 76 2.40 0.74 -14.34
CA TYR A 76 1.84 1.19 -15.61
C TYR A 76 0.81 2.27 -15.32
N TYR A 77 0.88 3.41 -16.01
CA TYR A 77 -0.07 4.49 -15.80
C TYR A 77 -0.46 5.14 -17.12
N SER A 78 -1.64 5.74 -17.14
CA SER A 78 -2.16 6.48 -18.28
C SER A 78 -2.95 7.67 -17.75
N PHE A 79 -2.68 8.82 -18.33
CA PHE A 79 -3.45 10.05 -18.16
C PHE A 79 -4.05 10.39 -19.52
N GLU A 80 -5.26 10.95 -19.55
CA GLU A 80 -5.93 11.54 -20.73
C GLU A 80 -5.49 11.05 -22.13
N ASP A 81 -6.29 10.21 -22.80
CA ASP A 81 -6.16 9.87 -24.22
C ASP A 81 -4.76 9.43 -24.71
N ASP A 82 -3.82 9.15 -23.80
CA ASP A 82 -2.53 8.56 -24.14
C ASP A 82 -2.79 7.23 -24.87
N GLU A 83 -2.44 7.17 -26.16
CA GLU A 83 -2.59 5.97 -26.98
C GLU A 83 -1.84 4.77 -26.37
N GLU A 84 -0.80 5.04 -25.58
CA GLU A 84 0.04 4.04 -24.93
C GLU A 84 0.21 4.33 -23.43
N ALA A 85 0.06 3.29 -22.61
CA ALA A 85 0.33 3.38 -21.18
C ALA A 85 1.83 3.58 -20.94
N GLN A 86 2.16 4.57 -20.12
CA GLN A 86 3.51 4.83 -19.66
C GLN A 86 3.92 3.78 -18.61
N THR A 87 5.22 3.51 -18.51
CA THR A 87 5.76 2.51 -17.58
C THR A 87 6.92 3.09 -16.80
N GLU A 88 6.89 2.90 -15.48
CA GLU A 88 7.95 3.27 -14.55
C GLU A 88 8.26 2.11 -13.62
N THR A 89 9.49 2.03 -13.13
CA THR A 89 9.82 1.05 -12.07
C THR A 89 9.28 1.54 -10.72
N TYR A 90 8.84 0.62 -9.86
CA TYR A 90 8.44 0.97 -8.50
C TYR A 90 8.90 -0.07 -7.47
N SER A 91 8.98 0.36 -6.21
CA SER A 91 9.20 -0.54 -5.07
C SER A 91 8.60 0.03 -3.80
N ILE A 92 8.22 -0.84 -2.85
CA ILE A 92 7.84 -0.43 -1.50
C ILE A 92 9.03 -0.73 -0.58
N GLU A 93 9.62 0.30 0.02
CA GLU A 93 10.73 0.11 0.98
C GLU A 93 10.22 -0.31 2.36
N ASN A 94 9.05 0.20 2.75
CA ASN A 94 8.34 -0.11 3.99
C ASN A 94 6.89 0.40 3.91
N GLU A 95 6.10 0.24 4.98
CA GLU A 95 4.69 0.65 5.06
C GLU A 95 4.39 2.13 4.73
N THR A 96 5.41 2.99 4.72
CA THR A 96 5.26 4.44 4.52
C THR A 96 6.03 5.00 3.32
N VAL A 97 6.87 4.20 2.65
CA VAL A 97 7.76 4.68 1.58
C VAL A 97 7.58 3.85 0.31
N LEU A 98 7.10 4.52 -0.72
CA LEU A 98 6.97 4.04 -2.10
C LEU A 98 8.04 4.72 -2.95
N ARG A 99 8.79 3.99 -3.76
CA ARG A 99 9.63 4.58 -4.81
C ARG A 99 8.99 4.40 -6.17
N ILE A 100 9.01 5.44 -6.99
CA ILE A 100 8.60 5.40 -8.40
C ILE A 100 9.71 6.08 -9.21
N GLY A 101 10.26 5.40 -10.21
CA GLY A 101 11.37 5.95 -11.02
C GLY A 101 12.62 6.30 -10.19
N GLY A 102 12.79 5.67 -9.01
CA GLY A 102 13.84 5.98 -8.04
C GLY A 102 13.50 7.09 -7.03
N GLU A 103 12.48 7.91 -7.28
CA GLU A 103 12.04 9.00 -6.41
C GLU A 103 11.26 8.47 -5.20
N ALA A 104 11.58 8.96 -4.01
CA ALA A 104 10.90 8.55 -2.78
C ALA A 104 9.60 9.35 -2.58
N CYS A 105 8.50 8.63 -2.52
CA CYS A 105 7.17 9.10 -2.19
C CYS A 105 6.76 8.62 -0.78
N THR A 106 6.11 9.48 -0.02
CA THR A 106 5.53 9.11 1.28
C THR A 106 4.11 8.61 1.08
N ILE A 107 3.82 7.36 1.48
CA ILE A 107 2.46 6.82 1.54
C ILE A 107 1.75 7.47 2.74
N LYS A 108 0.71 8.26 2.46
CA LYS A 108 -0.11 8.93 3.49
C LYS A 108 -1.29 8.08 3.92
N GLU A 109 -1.83 7.30 2.98
CA GLU A 109 -2.94 6.37 3.22
C GLU A 109 -2.88 5.22 2.21
N LEU A 110 -3.04 3.99 2.69
CA LEU A 110 -3.20 2.80 1.85
C LEU A 110 -4.24 1.89 2.50
N THR A 111 -5.39 1.77 1.88
CA THR A 111 -6.51 0.90 2.28
C THR A 111 -6.92 0.02 1.09
N SER A 112 -8.00 -0.75 1.21
CA SER A 112 -8.52 -1.53 0.08
C SER A 112 -9.17 -0.69 -1.03
N GLN A 113 -9.47 0.60 -0.77
CA GLN A 113 -10.25 1.47 -1.68
C GLN A 113 -9.57 2.82 -1.94
N LYS A 114 -8.55 3.19 -1.16
CA LYS A 114 -7.90 4.49 -1.25
C LYS A 114 -6.39 4.36 -1.10
N LEU A 115 -5.68 5.03 -2.00
CA LEU A 115 -4.23 5.20 -1.97
C LEU A 115 -3.92 6.68 -2.11
N VAL A 116 -3.20 7.22 -1.15
CA VAL A 116 -2.69 8.59 -1.16
C VAL A 116 -1.19 8.55 -0.92
N PHE A 117 -0.43 9.12 -1.84
CA PHE A 117 1.01 9.29 -1.65
C PHE A 117 1.48 10.67 -2.07
N GLU A 118 2.64 11.07 -1.56
CA GLU A 118 3.16 12.42 -1.67
C GLU A 118 4.61 12.42 -2.14
N LEU A 119 4.90 13.19 -3.17
CA LEU A 119 6.26 13.49 -3.64
C LEU A 119 6.61 14.94 -3.26
N VAL A 120 7.80 15.16 -2.70
CA VAL A 120 8.30 16.50 -2.37
C VAL A 120 9.55 16.79 -3.19
N ILE A 121 9.46 17.78 -4.07
CA ILE A 121 10.56 18.23 -4.91
C ILE A 121 11.04 19.58 -4.37
N VAL A 122 12.28 19.63 -3.93
CA VAL A 122 12.91 20.86 -3.41
C VAL A 122 13.95 21.34 -4.41
N ASN A 123 13.83 22.60 -4.85
CA ASN A 123 14.86 23.29 -5.61
C ASN A 123 15.13 24.67 -4.97
N PRO A 124 16.22 25.37 -5.34
CA PRO A 124 16.56 26.66 -4.73
C PRO A 124 15.48 27.75 -4.88
N ALA A 125 14.60 27.65 -5.87
CA ALA A 125 13.59 28.67 -6.16
C ALA A 125 12.23 28.37 -5.52
N ASN A 126 11.91 27.10 -5.29
CA ASN A 126 10.64 26.66 -4.73
C ASN A 126 10.69 25.22 -4.20
N THR A 127 9.76 24.93 -3.29
CA THR A 127 9.36 23.56 -2.94
C THR A 127 8.03 23.26 -3.63
N ARG A 128 7.93 22.09 -4.26
CA ARG A 128 6.68 21.53 -4.77
C ARG A 128 6.34 20.27 -4.00
N LYS A 129 5.12 20.20 -3.49
CA LYS A 129 4.55 19.02 -2.86
C LYS A 129 3.40 18.53 -3.71
N GLN A 130 3.51 17.31 -4.21
CA GLN A 130 2.55 16.68 -5.10
C GLN A 130 1.88 15.54 -4.37
N THR A 131 0.57 15.65 -4.12
CA THR A 131 -0.24 14.62 -3.47
C THR A 131 -1.13 13.95 -4.50
N PHE A 132 -0.86 12.66 -4.75
CA PHE A 132 -1.65 11.82 -5.65
C PHE A 132 -2.75 11.15 -4.88
N ASN A 133 -3.99 11.30 -5.35
CA ASN A 133 -5.17 10.67 -4.79
C ASN A 133 -5.69 9.63 -5.78
N LEU A 134 -5.72 8.38 -5.34
CA LEU A 134 -6.14 7.24 -6.14
C LEU A 134 -7.25 6.47 -5.42
N SER A 135 -8.14 5.83 -6.19
CA SER A 135 -9.19 4.99 -5.64
C SER A 135 -9.33 3.66 -6.37
N ARG A 136 -9.92 2.69 -5.69
CA ARG A 136 -10.40 1.41 -6.26
C ARG A 136 -11.88 1.28 -5.97
#